data_AF-A0A968YCE3-F1
#
_entry.id   AF-A0A968YCE3-F1
#
_cell.length_a   1.000
_cell.length_b   1.000
_cell.length_c   1.000
_cell.angle_alpha   90.00
_cell.angle_beta   90.00
_cell.angle_gamma   90.00
#
_symmetry.space_group_name_H-M   'P 1'
#
loop_
_entity.id
_entity.type
_entity.pdbx_description
1 polymer ?
#
loop_
_entity_poly.entity_id
_entity_poly.type
_entity_poly.pdbx_seq_one_letter_code
_entity_poly.pdbx_strand_id
1 'polypeptide(L)'
;MTCIPSLSQFQLEILRLAKKYSGKAIHLSFETPIIENGEPPIRYPSLLQQLIDCGYIEVKIKRIRRETSRFQRDSWADFCSGLALPSIRAWELWRQKFIATQEGLPQVLLPGEGFEDFSDAWVQEIRLRAVQPSSKD
;
A
#
# COMPACT_ATOMS: atom_id res chain seq x y z
N MET A 1 -3.53 -32.50 -7.45
CA MET A 1 -2.36 -31.87 -6.80
C MET A 1 -2.77 -30.47 -6.37
N THR A 2 -3.02 -30.24 -5.08
CA THR A 2 -3.21 -28.89 -4.55
C THR A 2 -1.86 -28.20 -4.54
N CYS A 3 -1.59 -27.42 -5.59
CA CYS A 3 -0.42 -26.56 -5.65
C CYS A 3 -0.56 -25.51 -4.55
N ILE A 4 0.20 -25.65 -3.46
CA ILE A 4 0.30 -24.60 -2.46
C ILE A 4 1.15 -23.51 -3.13
N PRO A 5 0.59 -22.32 -3.43
CA PRO A 5 1.37 -21.27 -4.03
C PRO A 5 2.49 -20.88 -3.06
N SER A 6 3.70 -20.62 -3.57
CA SER A 6 4.75 -19.99 -2.77
C SER A 6 4.33 -18.57 -2.44
N LEU A 7 3.74 -18.40 -1.26
CA LEU A 7 3.34 -17.09 -0.77
C LEU A 7 4.57 -16.27 -0.37
N SER A 8 4.57 -14.99 -0.71
CA SER A 8 5.58 -14.06 -0.23
C SER A 8 5.47 -13.86 1.29
N GLN A 9 6.55 -13.40 1.92
CA GLN A 9 6.55 -13.07 3.34
C GLN A 9 5.43 -12.10 3.71
N PHE A 10 5.19 -11.09 2.87
CA PHE A 10 4.12 -10.12 3.06
C PHE A 10 2.72 -10.75 2.99
N GLN A 11 2.50 -11.66 2.03
CA GLN A 11 1.25 -12.41 1.93
C GLN A 11 1.02 -13.29 3.18
N LEU A 12 2.08 -13.93 3.69
CA LEU A 12 2.01 -14.71 4.93
C LEU A 12 1.66 -13.84 6.14
N GLU A 13 2.18 -12.61 6.21
CA GLU A 13 1.86 -11.66 7.28
C GLU A 13 0.41 -11.20 7.22
N ILE A 14 -0.10 -10.88 6.03
CA ILE A 14 -1.54 -10.57 5.85
C ILE A 14 -2.40 -11.74 6.37
N LEU A 15 -2.06 -12.98 6.01
CA LEU A 15 -2.79 -14.16 6.47
C LEU A 15 -2.69 -14.36 7.99
N ARG A 16 -1.51 -14.16 8.57
CA ARG A 16 -1.31 -14.24 10.03
C ARG A 16 -2.17 -13.19 10.74
N LEU A 17 -2.18 -11.95 10.26
CA LEU A 17 -3.02 -10.89 10.80
C LEU A 17 -4.51 -11.21 10.67
N ALA A 18 -4.94 -11.65 9.49
CA ALA A 18 -6.32 -11.99 9.21
C ALA A 18 -6.82 -13.17 10.06
N LYS A 19 -5.96 -14.16 10.34
CA LYS A 19 -6.25 -15.28 11.26
C LYS A 19 -6.24 -14.87 12.72
N LYS A 20 -5.29 -14.01 13.14
CA LYS A 20 -5.19 -13.51 14.51
C LYS A 20 -6.48 -12.81 14.95
N TYR A 21 -7.13 -12.10 14.02
CA TYR A 21 -8.39 -11.41 14.27
C TYR A 21 -9.58 -12.16 13.67
N SER A 22 -9.62 -13.49 13.80
CA SER A 22 -10.72 -14.31 13.27
C SER A 22 -12.08 -13.78 13.76
N GLY A 23 -12.99 -13.53 12.81
CA GLY A 23 -14.30 -12.92 13.08
C GLY A 23 -14.36 -11.40 12.90
N LYS A 24 -13.23 -10.70 12.76
CA LYS A 24 -13.19 -9.27 12.41
C LYS A 24 -12.54 -9.06 11.05
N ALA A 25 -13.01 -8.05 10.32
CA ALA A 25 -12.32 -7.63 9.11
C ALA A 25 -11.11 -6.78 9.50
N ILE A 26 -9.93 -7.12 8.98
CA ILE A 26 -8.73 -6.29 9.06
C ILE A 26 -8.80 -5.22 7.96
N HIS A 27 -8.27 -4.04 8.26
CA HIS A 27 -8.21 -2.91 7.34
C HIS A 27 -6.81 -2.81 6.75
N LEU A 28 -6.69 -2.86 5.43
CA LEU A 28 -5.48 -2.58 4.68
C LEU A 28 -5.71 -1.35 3.80
N SER A 29 -4.66 -0.55 3.61
CA SER A 29 -4.64 0.56 2.67
C SER A 29 -3.47 0.38 1.73
N PHE A 30 -3.72 0.54 0.43
CA PHE A 30 -2.68 0.49 -0.60
C PHE A 30 -2.68 1.78 -1.39
N GLU A 31 -1.49 2.35 -1.60
CA GLU A 31 -1.29 3.50 -2.45
C GLU A 31 -0.82 3.06 -3.82
N THR A 32 -1.33 3.72 -4.86
CA THR A 32 -0.86 3.56 -6.24
C THR A 32 -0.62 4.96 -6.82
N PRO A 33 0.54 5.22 -7.44
CA PRO A 33 0.81 6.52 -8.05
C PRO A 33 -0.28 6.89 -9.07
N ILE A 34 -0.70 8.16 -9.09
CA ILE A 34 -1.54 8.68 -10.18
C ILE A 34 -0.62 9.08 -11.33
N ILE A 35 -0.78 8.41 -12.46
CA ILE A 35 -0.09 8.77 -13.70
C ILE A 35 -1.08 9.59 -14.53
N GLU A 36 -0.81 10.89 -14.68
CA GLU A 36 -1.64 11.84 -15.46
C GLU A 36 -3.14 11.84 -15.05
N ASN A 37 -4.06 11.71 -16.02
CA ASN A 37 -5.50 11.55 -15.81
C ASN A 37 -5.89 10.08 -15.56
N GLY A 38 -4.98 9.30 -14.99
CA GLY A 38 -5.13 7.87 -14.82
C GLY A 38 -6.36 7.50 -14.01
N GLU A 39 -7.17 6.62 -14.58
CA GLU A 39 -8.35 6.05 -13.92
C GLU A 39 -7.98 5.33 -12.61
N PRO A 40 -8.89 5.26 -11.63
CA PRO A 40 -8.66 4.54 -10.40
C PRO A 40 -8.41 3.04 -10.68
N PRO A 41 -7.55 2.40 -9.86
CA PRO A 41 -7.18 1.01 -10.06
C PRO A 41 -8.37 0.05 -9.90
N ILE A 42 -8.73 -0.61 -11.00
CA ILE A 42 -9.87 -1.56 -11.03
C ILE A 42 -9.54 -2.83 -10.24
N ARG A 43 -8.28 -3.30 -10.34
CA ARG A 43 -7.81 -4.53 -9.70
C ARG A 43 -7.15 -4.27 -8.34
N TYR A 44 -7.12 -5.31 -7.52
CA TYR A 44 -6.30 -5.30 -6.31
C TYR A 44 -4.82 -5.41 -6.66
N PRO A 45 -3.91 -4.95 -5.77
CA PRO A 45 -2.49 -5.25 -5.91
C PRO A 45 -2.27 -6.75 -6.10
N SER A 46 -1.33 -7.14 -6.97
CA SER A 46 -1.10 -8.53 -7.40
C SER A 46 -0.95 -9.50 -6.23
N LEU A 47 -0.23 -9.06 -5.18
CA LEU A 47 -0.05 -9.80 -3.94
C LEU A 47 -1.37 -10.15 -3.24
N LEU A 48 -2.38 -9.26 -3.32
CA LEU A 48 -3.66 -9.43 -2.67
C LEU A 48 -4.60 -10.24 -3.56
N GLN A 49 -4.58 -9.96 -4.87
CA GLN A 49 -5.35 -10.69 -5.87
C GLN A 49 -5.07 -12.19 -5.78
N GLN A 50 -3.80 -12.60 -5.69
CA GLN A 50 -3.43 -14.01 -5.52
C GLN A 50 -4.04 -14.65 -4.26
N LEU A 51 -4.08 -13.94 -3.13
CA LEU A 51 -4.69 -14.45 -1.90
C LEU A 51 -6.21 -14.62 -2.03
N ILE A 52 -6.87 -13.75 -2.80
CA ILE A 52 -8.30 -13.83 -3.12
C ILE A 52 -8.56 -15.01 -4.05
N ASP A 53 -7.77 -15.12 -5.13
CA ASP A 53 -7.92 -16.16 -6.15
C ASP A 53 -7.70 -17.57 -5.57
N CYS A 54 -6.77 -17.71 -4.62
CA CYS A 54 -6.55 -18.96 -3.88
C CYS A 54 -7.57 -19.21 -2.77
N GLY A 55 -8.53 -18.30 -2.54
CA GLY A 55 -9.56 -18.45 -1.52
C GLY A 55 -9.07 -18.35 -0.08
N TYR A 56 -7.90 -17.75 0.16
CA TYR A 56 -7.36 -17.60 1.52
C TYR A 56 -7.97 -16.41 2.28
N ILE A 57 -8.45 -15.41 1.54
CA ILE A 57 -9.08 -14.23 2.10
C ILE A 57 -10.33 -13.85 1.30
N GLU A 58 -11.21 -13.11 1.96
CA GLU A 58 -12.39 -12.51 1.34
C GLU A 58 -12.38 -11.01 1.61
N VAL A 59 -12.53 -10.21 0.55
CA VAL A 59 -12.70 -8.76 0.63
C VAL A 59 -14.17 -8.42 0.85
N LYS A 60 -14.45 -7.62 1.87
CA LYS A 60 -15.80 -7.19 2.25
C LYS A 60 -16.15 -5.80 1.76
N ILE A 61 -15.19 -4.89 1.84
CA ILE A 61 -15.37 -3.50 1.43
C ILE A 61 -14.12 -3.10 0.65
N LYS A 62 -14.35 -2.47 -0.50
CA LYS A 62 -13.34 -1.76 -1.29
C LYS A 62 -13.80 -0.32 -1.45
N ARG A 63 -12.98 0.64 -1.04
CA ARG A 63 -13.17 2.05 -1.34
C ARG A 63 -11.91 2.58 -2.01
N ILE A 64 -12.07 3.34 -3.07
CA ILE A 64 -10.96 3.98 -3.78
C ILE A 64 -11.17 5.48 -3.72
N ARG A 65 -10.11 6.22 -3.40
CA ARG A 65 -10.12 7.69 -3.37
C ARG A 65 -8.82 8.22 -3.91
N ARG A 66 -8.86 9.43 -4.45
CA ARG A 66 -7.67 10.23 -4.71
C ARG A 66 -7.36 11.03 -3.46
N GLU A 67 -6.18 10.83 -2.91
CA GLU A 67 -5.68 11.55 -1.74
C GLU A 67 -4.18 11.79 -1.88
N THR A 68 -3.67 12.81 -1.18
CA THR A 68 -2.23 13.04 -1.06
C THR A 68 -1.54 11.83 -0.41
N SER A 69 -0.40 11.40 -0.97
CA SER A 69 0.30 10.19 -0.54
C SER A 69 0.62 10.22 0.95
N ARG A 70 0.04 9.28 1.70
CA ARG A 70 0.34 9.12 3.12
C ARG A 70 1.71 8.51 3.30
N PHE A 71 2.14 7.61 2.40
CA PHE A 71 3.50 7.06 2.41
C PHE A 71 4.56 8.15 2.39
N GLN A 72 4.43 9.14 1.49
CA GLN A 72 5.36 10.26 1.44
C GLN A 72 5.28 11.14 2.69
N ARG A 73 4.07 11.44 3.18
CA ARG A 73 3.87 12.25 4.38
C ARG A 73 4.46 11.61 5.63
N ASP A 74 4.23 10.32 5.83
CA ASP A 74 4.76 9.55 6.96
C ASP A 74 6.30 9.49 6.86
N SER A 75 6.85 9.23 5.66
CA SER A 75 8.30 9.26 5.42
C SER A 75 8.93 10.64 5.69
N TRP A 76 8.26 11.72 5.29
CA TRP A 76 8.70 13.09 5.59
C TRP A 76 8.65 13.40 7.08
N ALA A 77 7.59 12.98 7.77
CA ALA A 77 7.44 13.16 9.21
C ALA A 77 8.56 12.44 9.97
N ASP A 78 8.88 11.21 9.57
CA ASP A 78 9.99 10.43 10.12
C ASP A 78 11.34 11.13 9.90
N PHE A 79 11.57 11.66 8.68
CA PHE A 79 12.76 12.45 8.39
C PHE A 79 12.86 13.72 9.25
N CYS A 80 11.72 14.38 9.50
CA CYS A 80 11.66 15.59 10.31
C CYS A 80 11.80 15.34 11.81
N SER A 81 11.62 14.10 12.29
CA SER A 81 11.66 13.78 13.73
C SER A 81 12.97 14.20 14.43
N GLY A 82 14.08 14.31 13.68
CA GLY A 82 15.37 14.76 14.18
C GLY A 82 15.69 16.24 13.96
N LEU A 83 14.76 17.01 13.39
CA LEU A 83 14.97 18.42 13.04
C LEU A 83 14.31 19.36 14.06
N ALA A 84 14.95 20.50 14.33
CA ALA A 84 14.34 21.53 15.18
C ALA A 84 13.06 22.11 14.53
N LEU A 85 13.08 22.35 13.22
CA LEU A 85 11.94 22.78 12.42
C LEU A 85 12.07 22.25 10.97
N PRO A 86 10.95 21.85 10.33
CA PRO A 86 10.90 21.60 8.88
C PRO A 86 11.27 22.86 8.08
N SER A 87 11.92 22.68 6.92
CA SER A 87 12.32 23.79 6.04
C SER A 87 12.41 23.36 4.57
N ILE A 88 12.40 24.33 3.66
CA ILE A 88 12.54 24.09 2.20
C ILE A 88 13.81 23.29 1.88
N ARG A 89 14.94 23.62 2.53
CA ARG A 89 16.20 22.89 2.33
C ARG A 89 16.13 21.45 2.83
N ALA A 90 15.48 21.23 3.98
CA ALA A 90 15.26 19.89 4.50
C ALA A 90 14.35 19.07 3.56
N TRP A 91 13.33 19.72 2.99
CA TRP A 91 12.43 19.14 2.00
C TRP A 91 13.18 18.69 0.76
N GLU A 92 14.01 19.55 0.17
CA GLU A 92 14.84 19.21 -0.99
C GLU A 92 15.76 18.00 -0.72
N LEU A 93 16.40 17.97 0.45
CA LEU A 93 17.28 16.87 0.84
C LEU A 93 16.50 15.56 1.02
N TRP A 94 15.35 15.60 1.69
CA TRP A 94 14.49 14.44 1.82
C TRP A 94 13.99 13.98 0.45
N ARG A 95 13.52 14.89 -0.40
CA ARG A 95 13.02 14.60 -1.75
C ARG A 95 14.08 13.87 -2.58
N GLN A 96 15.32 14.35 -2.59
CA GLN A 96 16.41 13.69 -3.30
C GLN A 96 16.64 12.25 -2.80
N LYS A 97 16.69 12.06 -1.47
CA LYS A 97 16.85 10.74 -0.87
C LYS A 97 15.67 9.83 -1.19
N PHE A 98 14.44 10.35 -1.07
CA PHE A 98 13.23 9.61 -1.35
C PHE A 98 13.20 9.16 -2.81
N ILE A 99 13.42 10.07 -3.77
CA ILE A 99 13.47 9.74 -5.21
C ILE A 99 14.51 8.66 -5.49
N ALA A 100 15.70 8.74 -4.89
CA ALA A 100 16.73 7.72 -5.05
C ALA A 100 16.28 6.32 -4.57
N THR A 101 15.43 6.22 -3.54
CA THR A 101 14.87 4.91 -3.12
C THR A 101 13.86 4.33 -4.10
N GLN A 102 13.37 5.14 -5.04
CA GLN A 102 12.36 4.75 -6.01
C GLN A 102 12.97 4.28 -7.34
N GLU A 103 14.30 4.38 -7.51
CA GLU A 103 14.98 3.96 -8.73
C GLU A 103 14.72 2.48 -9.06
N GLY A 104 14.36 2.20 -10.32
CA GLY A 104 14.07 0.85 -10.81
C GLY A 104 12.63 0.37 -10.57
N LEU A 105 11.78 1.16 -9.91
CA LEU A 105 10.36 0.83 -9.77
C LEU A 105 9.58 1.21 -11.05
N PRO A 106 8.63 0.35 -11.50
CA PRO A 106 7.88 0.57 -12.74
C PRO A 106 6.89 1.74 -12.66
N GLN A 107 6.47 2.12 -11.45
CA GLN A 107 5.62 3.28 -11.19
C GLN A 107 6.14 3.96 -9.93
N VAL A 108 6.36 5.27 -9.98
CA VAL A 108 7.02 6.04 -8.92
C VAL A 108 6.17 7.20 -8.46
N LEU A 109 6.05 7.34 -7.14
CA LEU A 109 5.44 8.48 -6.47
C LEU A 109 6.50 9.57 -6.32
N LEU A 110 6.59 10.50 -7.28
CA LEU A 110 7.58 11.57 -7.25
C LEU A 110 7.03 12.82 -6.57
N PRO A 111 7.49 13.17 -5.35
CA PRO A 111 7.05 14.40 -4.69
C PRO A 111 7.52 15.61 -5.51
N GLY A 112 6.73 16.67 -5.49
CA GLY A 112 6.99 17.90 -6.22
C GLY A 112 8.10 18.75 -5.62
N GLU A 113 8.44 19.81 -6.34
CA GLU A 113 9.54 20.71 -5.96
C GLU A 113 9.12 21.70 -4.87
N GLY A 114 7.82 22.02 -4.78
CA GLY A 114 7.27 22.89 -3.74
C GLY A 114 7.42 22.30 -2.34
N PHE A 115 7.53 23.16 -1.33
CA PHE A 115 7.64 22.70 0.06
C PHE A 115 6.40 21.90 0.47
N GLU A 116 6.62 20.66 0.93
CA GLU A 116 5.54 19.71 1.28
C GLU A 116 4.57 19.43 0.11
N ASP A 117 5.06 19.57 -1.12
CA ASP A 117 4.32 19.23 -2.34
C ASP A 117 4.34 17.71 -2.56
N PHE A 118 3.55 17.02 -1.76
CA PHE A 118 3.38 15.58 -1.85
C PHE A 118 2.55 15.19 -3.08
N SER A 119 2.88 14.06 -3.71
CA SER A 119 2.14 13.53 -4.83
C SER A 119 0.74 13.06 -4.42
N ASP A 120 -0.22 13.20 -5.33
CA ASP A 120 -1.49 12.49 -5.21
C ASP A 120 -1.34 11.00 -5.56
N ALA A 121 -2.08 10.16 -4.84
CA ALA A 121 -2.14 8.72 -5.01
C ALA A 121 -3.59 8.24 -5.05
N TRP A 122 -3.84 7.15 -5.79
CA TRP A 122 -5.03 6.35 -5.58
C TRP A 122 -4.87 5.52 -4.32
N VAL A 123 -5.70 5.78 -3.32
CA VAL A 123 -5.75 5.04 -2.06
C VAL A 123 -6.87 4.00 -2.15
N GLN A 124 -6.50 2.73 -2.11
CA GLN A 124 -7.43 1.61 -2.02
C GLN A 124 -7.55 1.14 -0.56
N GLU A 125 -8.65 1.52 0.09
CA GLU A 125 -9.03 1.05 1.43
C GLU A 125 -9.79 -0.28 1.31
N ILE A 126 -9.28 -1.32 1.96
CA ILE A 126 -9.78 -2.69 1.82
C ILE A 126 -10.02 -3.26 3.20
N ARG A 127 -11.24 -3.75 3.43
CA ARG A 127 -11.56 -4.58 4.60
C ARG A 127 -11.64 -6.04 4.18
N LEU A 128 -10.84 -6.89 4.80
CA LEU A 128 -10.76 -8.30 4.45
C LEU A 128 -10.74 -9.20 5.68
N ARG A 129 -11.07 -10.48 5.50
CA ARG A 129 -10.96 -11.50 6.54
C ARG A 129 -10.33 -12.77 5.98
N ALA A 130 -9.71 -13.55 6.86
CA ALA A 130 -9.27 -14.90 6.50
C ALA A 130 -10.50 -15.78 6.23
N VAL A 131 -10.37 -16.63 5.23
CA VAL A 131 -11.33 -17.70 4.92
C VAL A 131 -10.65 -19.01 5.27
N GLN A 132 -11.32 -19.89 6.01
CA GLN A 132 -10.87 -21.27 6.06
C GLN A 132 -11.19 -21.88 4.69
N PRO A 133 -10.19 -22.44 3.97
CA PRO A 133 -10.52 -23.21 2.78
C PRO A 133 -11.45 -24.33 3.24
N SER A 134 -12.71 -24.29 2.79
CA SER A 134 -13.63 -25.38 3.00
C SER A 134 -13.01 -26.60 2.32
N SER A 135 -12.64 -27.62 3.09
CA SER A 135 -12.51 -28.97 2.58
C SER A 135 -13.88 -29.33 1.99
N LYS A 136 -14.04 -29.08 0.69
CA LYS A 136 -15.14 -29.68 -0.05
C LYS A 136 -14.80 -31.16 -0.14
N ASP A 137 -15.57 -31.95 0.60
CA ASP A 137 -15.72 -33.39 0.42
C ASP A 137 -16.09 -33.72 -1.04
#